data_AF-I0FFA5-F1
#
_entry.id   AF-I0FFA5-F1
#
_cell.length_a   1.000
_cell.length_b   1.000
_cell.length_c   1.000
_cell.angle_alpha   90.00
_cell.angle_beta   90.00
_cell.angle_gamma   90.00
#
_symmetry.space_group_name_H-M   'P 1'
#
loop_
_entity.id
_entity.type
_entity.pdbx_description
1 polymer ?
#
loop_
_entity_poly.entity_id
_entity_poly.type
_entity_poly.pdbx_seq_one_letter_code
_entity_poly.pdbx_strand_id
1 'polypeptide(L)'
;MATDSGAAAADVSKAAVILAAVSGEEMLESIVKSKDTDAAVGSSNPNVSTTAMSFAKGGQAVNLANNATPKAAAVAGGIALRALVKSGKLASGAADSSQGSGKEVQGIGVTAANKLLVAIEDVMKKTVKSILEKAKGEIDKVRGSQGLTSESGNKK
;
A
#
# COMPACT_ATOMS: atom_id res chain seq x y z
N MET A 1 17.09 0.49 5.56
CA MET A 1 16.57 -0.62 6.34
C MET A 1 16.73 -1.84 5.46
N ALA A 2 17.89 -2.49 5.54
CA ALA A 2 18.00 -3.86 5.05
C ALA A 2 16.96 -4.71 5.80
N THR A 3 16.43 -5.76 5.17
CA THR A 3 15.55 -6.68 5.89
C THR A 3 16.35 -7.68 6.71
N ASP A 4 17.61 -7.91 6.33
CA ASP A 4 18.46 -8.97 6.89
C ASP A 4 19.82 -8.47 7.43
N SER A 5 20.06 -7.15 7.46
CA SER A 5 21.20 -6.49 8.10
C SER A 5 20.78 -5.23 8.88
N GLY A 6 21.53 -4.81 9.90
CA GLY A 6 21.18 -3.65 10.74
C GLY A 6 21.02 -2.36 9.92
N ALA A 7 19.94 -1.60 10.15
CA ALA A 7 19.67 -0.38 9.40
C ALA A 7 20.46 0.82 9.93
N ALA A 8 21.04 1.64 9.05
CA ALA A 8 21.63 2.91 9.48
C ALA A 8 20.53 3.87 9.99
N ALA A 9 20.81 4.69 11.00
CA ALA A 9 19.87 5.70 11.52
C ALA A 9 19.32 6.63 10.41
N ALA A 10 20.16 6.94 9.41
CA ALA A 10 19.80 7.75 8.24
C ALA A 10 18.70 7.10 7.37
N ASP A 11 18.57 5.77 7.37
CA ASP A 11 17.58 5.08 6.54
C ASP A 11 16.16 5.23 7.07
N VAL A 12 15.99 5.30 8.39
CA VAL A 12 14.68 5.49 9.01
C VAL A 12 14.14 6.88 8.66
N SER A 13 15.02 7.89 8.70
CA SER A 13 14.68 9.25 8.26
C SER A 13 14.28 9.30 6.78
N LYS A 14 15.02 8.60 5.90
CA LYS A 14 14.65 8.50 4.47
C LYS A 14 13.32 7.79 4.25
N ALA A 15 13.06 6.71 4.99
CA ALA A 15 11.80 5.98 4.91
C ALA A 15 10.62 6.88 5.33
N ALA A 16 10.78 7.67 6.38
CA ALA A 16 9.79 8.66 6.81
C ALA A 16 9.47 9.68 5.70
N VAL A 17 10.51 10.24 5.06
CA VAL A 17 10.36 11.19 3.95
C VAL A 17 9.65 10.55 2.75
N ILE A 18 10.00 9.32 2.41
CA ILE A 18 9.34 8.56 1.33
C ILE A 18 7.86 8.33 1.65
N LEU A 19 7.54 7.88 2.86
CA LEU A 19 6.15 7.67 3.29
C LEU A 19 5.32 8.97 3.26
N ALA A 20 5.93 10.10 3.59
CA ALA A 20 5.28 11.40 3.53
C ALA A 20 5.00 11.83 2.08
N ALA A 21 5.91 11.53 1.15
CA ALA A 21 5.82 11.95 -0.26
C ALA A 21 4.89 11.09 -1.14
N VAL A 22 4.54 9.88 -0.70
CA VAL A 22 3.80 8.90 -1.51
C VAL A 22 2.40 8.69 -0.94
N SER A 23 1.36 8.78 -1.78
CA SER A 23 -0.03 8.45 -1.41
C SER A 23 -0.27 6.96 -1.16
N GLY A 24 -1.35 6.62 -0.44
CA GLY A 24 -1.72 5.22 -0.23
C GLY A 24 -2.09 4.53 -1.54
N GLU A 25 -2.68 5.27 -2.48
CA GLU A 25 -3.07 4.79 -3.82
C GLU A 25 -1.84 4.47 -4.67
N GLU A 26 -0.81 5.31 -4.66
CA GLU A 26 0.45 5.02 -5.36
C GLU A 26 1.15 3.79 -4.77
N MET A 27 1.11 3.62 -3.45
CA MET A 27 1.59 2.40 -2.79
C MET A 27 0.82 1.17 -3.26
N LEU A 28 -0.52 1.24 -3.23
CA LEU A 28 -1.40 0.15 -3.65
C LEU A 28 -1.17 -0.20 -5.13
N GLU A 29 -1.09 0.79 -6.00
CA GLU A 29 -0.81 0.60 -7.42
C GLU A 29 0.56 -0.07 -7.63
N SER A 30 1.59 0.37 -6.90
CA SER A 30 2.91 -0.24 -6.98
C SER A 30 2.92 -1.70 -6.49
N ILE A 31 2.13 -2.02 -5.46
CA ILE A 31 1.96 -3.40 -4.97
C ILE A 31 1.26 -4.25 -6.03
N VAL A 32 0.13 -3.78 -6.57
CA VAL A 32 -0.64 -4.50 -7.59
C VAL A 32 0.17 -4.77 -8.87
N LYS A 33 1.09 -3.86 -9.23
CA LYS A 33 2.00 -4.04 -10.38
C LYS A 33 3.19 -4.98 -10.10
N SER A 34 3.46 -5.30 -8.83
CA SER A 34 4.53 -6.22 -8.45
C SER A 34 4.09 -7.67 -8.66
N LYS A 35 5.06 -8.59 -8.82
CA LYS A 35 4.77 -10.02 -9.00
C LYS A 35 5.32 -10.80 -7.82
N ASP A 36 4.61 -11.84 -7.40
CA ASP A 36 5.09 -12.76 -6.36
C ASP A 36 6.36 -13.50 -6.77
N THR A 37 6.71 -13.52 -8.06
CA THR A 37 7.96 -14.09 -8.59
C THR A 37 9.11 -13.08 -8.66
N ASP A 38 8.89 -11.80 -8.33
CA ASP A 38 9.94 -10.79 -8.33
C ASP A 38 11.05 -11.19 -7.36
N ALA A 39 12.30 -11.13 -7.82
CA ALA A 39 13.46 -11.47 -7.01
C ALA A 39 13.64 -10.46 -5.87
N ALA A 40 14.25 -10.87 -4.76
CA ALA A 40 14.66 -9.95 -3.69
C ALA A 40 15.68 -8.92 -4.22
N VAL A 41 15.75 -7.73 -3.60
CA VAL A 41 16.72 -6.68 -4.01
C VAL A 41 18.17 -7.13 -3.81
N GLY A 42 18.41 -8.07 -2.88
CA GLY A 42 19.73 -8.67 -2.66
C GLY A 42 20.70 -7.68 -2.01
N SER A 43 21.97 -7.69 -2.41
CA SER A 43 23.01 -6.84 -1.81
C SER A 43 23.08 -5.42 -2.39
N SER A 44 22.32 -5.13 -3.44
CA SER A 44 22.32 -3.83 -4.12
C SER A 44 21.32 -2.87 -3.48
N ASN A 45 21.61 -1.57 -3.52
CA ASN A 45 20.61 -0.58 -3.13
C ASN A 45 19.37 -0.70 -4.06
N PRO A 46 18.16 -0.45 -3.54
CA PRO A 46 16.97 -0.27 -4.36
C PRO A 46 17.22 0.69 -5.52
N ASN A 47 16.65 0.43 -6.70
CA ASN A 47 16.81 1.26 -7.90
C ASN A 47 15.52 1.30 -8.75
N VAL A 48 15.55 1.90 -9.95
CA VAL A 48 14.39 1.98 -10.88
C VAL A 48 13.59 0.68 -11.05
N SER A 49 14.25 -0.47 -11.02
CA SER A 49 13.64 -1.78 -11.24
C SER A 49 13.09 -2.42 -9.96
N THR A 50 13.31 -1.80 -8.79
CA THR A 50 12.74 -2.27 -7.53
C THR A 50 11.23 -2.16 -7.55
N THR A 51 10.57 -3.30 -7.34
CA THR A 51 9.14 -3.44 -7.14
C THR A 51 8.84 -3.48 -5.64
N ALA A 52 7.57 -3.33 -5.26
CA ALA A 52 7.19 -3.43 -3.85
C ALA A 52 7.48 -4.84 -3.30
N MET A 53 7.26 -5.87 -4.13
CA MET A 53 7.53 -7.25 -3.74
C MET A 53 9.04 -7.53 -3.61
N SER A 54 9.87 -7.04 -4.53
CA SER A 54 11.31 -7.24 -4.41
C SER A 54 11.88 -6.60 -3.14
N PHE A 55 11.43 -5.40 -2.81
CA PHE A 55 11.78 -4.71 -1.57
C PHE A 55 11.29 -5.47 -0.33
N ALA A 56 10.04 -5.93 -0.32
CA ALA A 56 9.46 -6.65 0.82
C ALA A 56 10.12 -8.01 1.07
N LYS A 57 10.57 -8.70 0.01
CA LYS A 57 11.31 -9.97 0.14
C LYS A 57 12.67 -9.78 0.79
N GLY A 58 13.32 -8.64 0.49
CA GLY A 58 14.45 -8.19 1.29
C GLY A 58 15.76 -8.00 0.57
N GLY A 59 16.80 -7.75 1.36
CA GLY A 59 18.16 -7.50 0.91
C GLY A 59 19.08 -7.04 2.03
N GLN A 60 20.38 -7.13 1.75
CA GLN A 60 21.48 -6.74 2.64
C GLN A 60 21.91 -5.29 2.49
N ALA A 61 21.34 -4.57 1.53
CA ALA A 61 21.69 -3.19 1.26
C ALA A 61 21.25 -2.26 2.40
N VAL A 62 22.24 -1.61 3.02
CA VAL A 62 22.11 -0.75 4.20
C VAL A 62 21.64 0.66 3.86
N ASN A 63 21.16 0.91 2.63
CA ASN A 63 20.74 2.24 2.21
C ASN A 63 19.41 2.19 1.45
N LEU A 64 18.41 2.95 1.91
CA LEU A 64 17.36 3.42 1.02
C LEU A 64 18.03 4.41 0.06
N ALA A 65 17.99 4.13 -1.24
CA ALA A 65 18.77 4.83 -2.24
C ALA A 65 18.56 6.36 -2.16
N ASN A 66 19.67 7.11 -2.25
CA ASN A 66 19.71 8.58 -2.13
C ASN A 66 19.24 9.33 -3.39
N ASN A 67 18.88 8.62 -4.45
CA ASN A 67 18.50 9.22 -5.73
C ASN A 67 17.09 8.80 -6.11
N ALA A 68 16.43 9.63 -6.90
CA ALA A 68 15.02 9.60 -7.31
C ALA A 68 14.49 8.29 -7.97
N THR A 69 15.17 7.17 -7.82
CA THR A 69 14.89 5.89 -8.43
C THR A 69 15.51 4.80 -7.55
N PRO A 70 14.74 4.14 -6.66
CA PRO A 70 13.49 3.40 -6.88
C PRO A 70 12.24 4.26 -6.85
N LYS A 71 11.15 3.77 -7.45
CA LYS A 71 9.83 4.40 -7.28
C LYS A 71 9.57 4.48 -5.79
N ALA A 72 9.48 5.69 -5.22
CA ALA A 72 9.22 5.90 -3.79
C ALA A 72 8.00 5.07 -3.32
N ALA A 73 7.01 4.93 -4.20
CA ALA A 73 5.87 4.05 -4.04
C ALA A 73 6.20 2.55 -3.87
N ALA A 74 7.19 2.03 -4.58
CA ALA A 74 7.66 0.66 -4.43
C ALA A 74 8.35 0.44 -3.09
N VAL A 75 9.18 1.39 -2.63
CA VAL A 75 9.81 1.30 -1.31
C VAL A 75 8.76 1.40 -0.20
N ALA A 76 7.85 2.37 -0.27
CA ALA A 76 6.77 2.53 0.70
C ALA A 76 5.83 1.31 0.72
N GLY A 77 5.44 0.81 -0.45
CA GLY A 77 4.64 -0.41 -0.59
C GLY A 77 5.35 -1.65 -0.04
N GLY A 78 6.65 -1.78 -0.30
CA GLY A 78 7.45 -2.88 0.25
C GLY A 78 7.61 -2.82 1.77
N ILE A 79 7.76 -1.63 2.35
CA ILE A 79 7.74 -1.40 3.81
C ILE A 79 6.39 -1.86 4.39
N ALA A 80 5.28 -1.46 3.77
CA ALA A 80 3.94 -1.86 4.21
C ALA A 80 3.76 -3.38 4.15
N LEU A 81 4.12 -4.02 3.02
CA LEU A 81 4.06 -5.48 2.89
C LEU A 81 4.89 -6.18 3.97
N ARG A 82 6.14 -5.74 4.20
CA ARG A 82 6.99 -6.32 5.24
C ARG A 82 6.39 -6.16 6.64
N ALA A 83 5.77 -5.01 6.94
CA ALA A 83 5.13 -4.77 8.23
C ALA A 83 3.90 -5.64 8.48
N LEU A 84 3.21 -6.09 7.42
CA LEU A 84 2.01 -6.92 7.51
C LEU A 84 2.29 -8.43 7.58
N VAL A 85 3.44 -8.89 7.11
CA VAL A 85 3.81 -10.31 7.17
C VAL A 85 4.31 -10.67 8.57
N LYS A 86 3.82 -11.77 9.15
CA LYS A 86 4.17 -12.23 10.51
C LYS A 86 5.67 -12.36 10.78
N SER A 87 6.43 -12.85 9.80
CA SER A 87 7.90 -12.97 9.86
C SER A 87 8.63 -11.75 9.31
N GLY A 88 7.89 -10.76 8.80
CA GLY A 88 8.44 -9.55 8.24
C GLY A 88 8.99 -8.66 9.34
N LYS A 89 10.32 -8.48 9.32
CA LYS A 89 11.01 -7.54 10.18
C LYS A 89 11.62 -6.44 9.35
N LEU A 90 11.55 -5.24 9.91
CA LEU A 90 12.25 -4.07 9.48
C LEU A 90 13.49 -3.95 10.37
N ALA A 91 14.70 -3.90 9.80
CA ALA A 91 15.89 -3.84 10.63
C ALA A 91 16.02 -2.50 11.35
N SER A 92 16.45 -2.57 12.61
CA SER A 92 16.99 -1.45 13.37
C SER A 92 18.51 -1.60 13.43
N GLY A 93 19.23 -0.49 13.55
CA GLY A 93 20.68 -0.52 13.76
C GLY A 93 21.14 0.38 14.89
N ALA A 94 20.20 0.85 15.71
CA ALA A 94 20.49 1.65 16.89
C ALA A 94 19.81 1.07 18.14
N ALA A 95 20.38 1.38 19.31
CA ALA A 95 19.80 1.05 20.60
C ALA A 95 18.42 1.70 20.78
N ASP A 96 17.60 1.17 21.70
CA ASP A 96 16.18 1.50 21.85
C ASP A 96 15.85 2.98 22.15
N SER A 97 16.85 3.79 22.50
CA SER A 97 16.72 5.23 22.80
C SER A 97 17.43 6.14 21.79
N SER A 98 17.83 5.61 20.64
CA SER A 98 18.58 6.33 19.61
C SER A 98 17.83 6.39 18.28
N GLN A 99 18.17 7.37 17.43
CA GLN A 99 17.63 7.45 16.08
C GLN A 99 17.95 6.16 15.33
N GLY A 100 16.96 5.56 14.66
CA GLY A 100 17.07 4.24 14.07
C GLY A 100 16.79 3.09 15.03
N SER A 101 16.24 3.38 16.21
CA SER A 101 15.80 2.37 17.19
C SER A 101 14.70 1.47 16.65
N GLY A 102 14.52 0.31 17.27
CA GLY A 102 13.43 -0.60 16.97
C GLY A 102 12.04 0.07 17.03
N LYS A 103 11.84 1.05 17.92
CA LYS A 103 10.58 1.78 18.05
C LYS A 103 10.28 2.66 16.84
N GLU A 104 11.26 3.45 16.39
CA GLU A 104 11.08 4.31 15.21
C GLU A 104 10.84 3.47 13.96
N VAL A 105 11.62 2.41 13.79
CA VAL A 105 11.49 1.43 12.70
C VAL A 105 10.10 0.79 12.65
N GLN A 106 9.57 0.38 13.81
CA GLN A 106 8.21 -0.15 13.91
C GLN A 106 7.16 0.92 13.59
N GLY A 107 7.36 2.16 14.04
CA GLY A 107 6.49 3.29 13.72
C GLY A 107 6.38 3.54 12.21
N ILE A 108 7.50 3.43 11.48
CA ILE A 108 7.51 3.50 10.01
C ILE A 108 6.68 2.37 9.40
N GLY A 109 6.87 1.14 9.87
CA GLY A 109 6.09 -0.03 9.41
C GLY A 109 4.58 0.15 9.63
N VAL A 110 4.18 0.57 10.82
CA VAL A 110 2.77 0.84 11.18
C VAL A 110 2.19 1.95 10.31
N THR A 111 2.93 3.04 10.12
CA THR A 111 2.48 4.17 9.29
C THR A 111 2.26 3.74 7.84
N ALA A 112 3.19 2.98 7.26
CA ALA A 112 3.04 2.46 5.91
C ALA A 112 1.83 1.52 5.79
N ALA A 113 1.67 0.60 6.74
CA ALA A 113 0.56 -0.35 6.78
C ALA A 113 -0.79 0.37 6.86
N ASN A 114 -0.94 1.33 7.78
CA ASN A 114 -2.18 2.09 7.93
C ASN A 114 -2.52 2.89 6.66
N LYS A 115 -1.53 3.53 6.04
CA LYS A 115 -1.72 4.28 4.79
C LYS A 115 -2.21 3.37 3.65
N LEU A 116 -1.66 2.16 3.53
CA LEU A 116 -2.11 1.16 2.56
C LEU A 116 -3.54 0.69 2.85
N LEU A 117 -3.88 0.41 4.11
CA LEU A 117 -5.21 -0.05 4.50
C LEU A 117 -6.29 0.99 4.19
N VAL A 118 -6.01 2.28 4.39
CA VAL A 118 -6.93 3.37 4.01
C VAL A 118 -7.18 3.39 2.50
N ALA A 119 -6.12 3.25 1.68
CA ALA A 119 -6.30 3.20 0.22
C ALA A 119 -7.13 1.99 -0.23
N ILE A 120 -6.94 0.83 0.40
CA ILE A 120 -7.76 -0.37 0.15
C ILE A 120 -9.22 -0.11 0.55
N GLU A 121 -9.44 0.48 1.72
CA GLU A 121 -10.77 0.84 2.22
C GLU A 121 -11.50 1.77 1.24
N ASP A 122 -10.81 2.76 0.68
CA ASP A 122 -11.38 3.71 -0.28
C ASP A 122 -11.76 3.04 -1.60
N VAL A 123 -10.95 2.11 -2.10
CA VAL A 123 -11.28 1.31 -3.30
C VAL A 123 -12.51 0.43 -3.04
N MET A 124 -12.59 -0.21 -1.87
CA MET A 124 -13.74 -1.02 -1.47
C MET A 124 -15.02 -0.18 -1.38
N LYS A 125 -14.95 0.97 -0.69
CA LYS A 125 -16.09 1.91 -0.56
C LYS A 125 -16.62 2.36 -1.92
N LYS A 126 -15.73 2.79 -2.82
CA LYS A 126 -16.09 3.23 -4.18
C LYS A 126 -16.76 2.10 -4.97
N THR A 127 -16.23 0.89 -4.88
CA THR A 127 -16.77 -0.29 -5.58
C THR A 127 -18.17 -0.65 -5.07
N VAL A 128 -18.34 -0.76 -3.75
CA VAL A 128 -19.63 -1.09 -3.14
C VAL A 128 -20.67 -0.02 -3.45
N LYS A 129 -20.31 1.27 -3.32
CA LYS A 129 -21.21 2.39 -3.63
C LYS A 129 -21.71 2.33 -5.08
N SER A 130 -20.79 2.13 -6.04
CA SER A 130 -21.14 2.03 -7.47
C SER A 130 -22.10 0.87 -7.77
N ILE A 131 -21.89 -0.28 -7.11
CA ILE A 131 -22.80 -1.44 -7.25
C ILE A 131 -24.19 -1.12 -6.68
N LEU A 132 -24.25 -0.52 -5.49
CA LEU A 132 -25.53 -0.18 -4.85
C LEU A 132 -26.30 0.88 -5.64
N GLU A 133 -25.61 1.88 -6.19
CA GLU A 133 -26.22 2.91 -7.06
C GLU A 133 -26.81 2.29 -8.33
N LYS A 134 -26.08 1.38 -8.99
CA LYS A 134 -26.59 0.66 -10.16
C LYS A 134 -27.80 -0.21 -9.82
N ALA A 135 -27.72 -0.98 -8.74
CA ALA A 135 -28.81 -1.84 -8.29
C ALA A 135 -30.06 -1.02 -7.98
N LYS A 136 -29.91 0.11 -7.26
CA LYS A 136 -31.01 1.04 -6.98
C LYS A 136 -31.61 1.59 -8.28
N GLY A 137 -30.79 2.03 -9.23
CA GLY A 137 -31.27 2.55 -10.52
C GLY A 137 -32.13 1.55 -11.29
N GLU A 138 -31.73 0.27 -11.35
CA GLU A 138 -32.53 -0.78 -12.00
C GLU A 138 -33.83 -1.09 -11.23
N ILE A 139 -33.77 -1.14 -9.90
CA ILE A 139 -34.96 -1.32 -9.05
C ILE A 139 -35.96 -0.16 -9.26
N ASP A 140 -35.49 1.07 -9.29
CA ASP A 140 -36.33 2.26 -9.47
C ASP A 140 -36.98 2.29 -10.87
N LYS A 141 -36.29 1.84 -11.92
CA LYS A 141 -36.87 1.67 -13.27
C LYS A 141 -38.00 0.65 -13.29
N VAL A 142 -37.81 -0.52 -12.67
CA VAL A 142 -38.85 -1.55 -12.58
C VAL A 142 -40.07 -1.03 -11.80
N ARG A 143 -39.83 -0.35 -10.68
CA ARG A 143 -40.91 0.25 -9.87
C ARG A 143 -41.69 1.31 -10.64
N GLY A 144 -41.00 2.18 -11.39
CA GLY A 144 -41.65 3.19 -12.24
C GLY A 144 -42.48 2.58 -13.36
N SER A 145 -42.02 1.47 -13.96
CA SER A 145 -42.75 0.74 -15.01
C SER A 145 -44.03 0.05 -14.51
N GLN A 146 -44.02 -0.50 -13.29
CA GLN A 146 -45.21 -1.12 -12.67
C GLN A 146 -46.32 -0.11 -12.31
N GLY A 147 -45.97 1.17 -12.10
CA GLY A 147 -46.96 2.24 -11.91
C GLY A 147 -47.78 2.54 -13.17
N LEU A 148 -47.15 2.51 -14.34
CA LEU A 148 -47.80 2.83 -15.62
C LEU A 148 -48.71 1.70 -16.14
N THR A 149 -48.39 0.43 -15.84
CA THR A 149 -49.23 -0.70 -16.24
C THR A 149 -50.50 -0.85 -15.41
N SER A 150 -50.56 -0.23 -14.23
CA SER A 150 -51.71 -0.29 -13.32
C SER A 150 -52.81 0.71 -13.69
N GLU A 151 -52.47 1.86 -14.30
CA GLU A 151 -53.46 2.90 -14.67
C GLU A 151 -54.10 2.71 -16.05
N SER A 152 -53.46 2.00 -17.00
CA SER A 152 -54.03 1.79 -18.34
C SER A 152 -55.11 0.70 -18.41
N GLY A 153 -55.39 -0.01 -17.30
CA GLY A 153 -56.34 -1.12 -17.26
C GLY A 153 -57.79 -0.77 -16.84
N ASN A 154 -58.08 0.48 -16.44
CA ASN A 154 -59.37 0.83 -15.82
C ASN A 154 -60.19 1.90 -16.58
N LYS A 155 -60.18 1.86 -17.92
CA LYS A 155 -61.15 2.59 -18.75
C LYS A 155 -61.97 1.59 -19.58
N LYS A 156 -63.04 1.07 -18.99
CA LYS A 156 -64.20 0.50 -19.70
C LYS A 156 -65.37 1.44 -19.52
#